data_AF-M5AN34-F1
#
_entry.id   AF-M5AN34-F1
#
_cell.length_a   1.000
_cell.length_b   1.000
_cell.length_c   1.000
_cell.angle_alpha   90.00
_cell.angle_beta   90.00
_cell.angle_gamma   90.00
#
_symmetry.space_group_name_H-M   'P 1'
#
loop_
_entity.id
_entity.type
_entity.pdbx_description
1 polymer ?
#
loop_
_entity_poly.entity_id
_entity_poly.type
_entity_poly.pdbx_seq_one_letter_code
_entity_poly.pdbx_strand_id
1 'polypeptide(L)'
;SVTEDILTGFKMHCRGWRSIYCMPKLPAFKGSAPINLSDRLNQVLRWALGSVEIFLSRHCPIWYGYGHLKWLERLAYINTIVYPLTSLPLIAYCTLPAICLLTGKFIMPSISLFASFFFISLFLAIFITGILEMRWSGVSIEEW
;
A
#
# COMPACT_ATOMS: atom_id res chain seq x y z
N SER A 1 -19.93 4.49 -10.13
CA SER A 1 -18.94 4.21 -9.07
C SER A 1 -17.61 4.83 -9.49
N VAL A 2 -16.77 5.30 -8.56
CA VAL A 2 -15.60 6.16 -8.90
C VAL A 2 -14.38 5.34 -9.37
N THR A 3 -14.33 4.03 -9.09
CA THR A 3 -13.17 3.16 -9.40
C THR A 3 -13.64 1.79 -9.89
N GLU A 4 -14.31 1.77 -11.04
CA GLU A 4 -14.87 0.56 -11.67
C GLU A 4 -13.81 -0.30 -12.38
N ASP A 5 -12.63 0.27 -12.63
CA ASP A 5 -11.48 -0.37 -13.30
C ASP A 5 -10.95 -1.58 -12.51
N ILE A 6 -10.58 -1.37 -11.24
CA ILE A 6 -10.07 -2.42 -10.34
C ILE A 6 -11.15 -3.48 -10.10
N LEU A 7 -12.40 -3.06 -9.90
CA LEU A 7 -13.52 -3.96 -9.65
C LEU A 7 -13.81 -4.88 -10.85
N THR A 8 -13.73 -4.34 -12.07
CA THR A 8 -13.95 -5.11 -13.30
C THR A 8 -12.86 -6.16 -13.49
N GLY A 9 -11.59 -5.77 -13.31
CA GLY A 9 -10.46 -6.69 -13.37
C GLY A 9 -10.59 -7.82 -12.34
N PHE A 10 -10.92 -7.46 -11.09
CA PHE A 10 -11.15 -8.44 -10.02
C PHE A 10 -12.25 -9.44 -10.37
N LYS A 11 -13.41 -8.98 -10.88
CA LYS A 11 -14.50 -9.86 -11.31
C LYS A 11 -14.09 -10.81 -12.44
N MET A 12 -13.27 -10.35 -13.39
CA MET A 12 -12.74 -11.20 -14.45
C MET A 12 -11.77 -12.24 -13.90
N HIS A 13 -10.85 -11.87 -13.02
CA HIS A 13 -9.92 -12.82 -12.41
C HIS A 13 -10.62 -13.86 -11.52
N CYS A 14 -11.70 -13.48 -10.82
CA CYS A 14 -12.55 -14.44 -10.11
C CYS A 14 -13.23 -15.45 -11.04
N ARG A 15 -13.39 -15.15 -12.34
CA ARG A 15 -13.89 -16.08 -13.36
C ARG A 15 -12.78 -16.93 -13.99
N GLY A 16 -11.55 -16.86 -13.49
CA GLY A 16 -10.41 -17.64 -13.97
C GLY A 16 -9.61 -17.00 -15.10
N TRP A 17 -9.90 -15.74 -15.46
CA TRP A 17 -9.09 -15.00 -16.44
C TRP A 17 -7.72 -14.67 -15.87
N ARG A 18 -6.72 -14.61 -16.75
CA ARG A 18 -5.33 -14.27 -16.41
C ARG A 18 -4.88 -13.05 -17.19
N SER A 19 -4.33 -12.06 -16.51
CA SER A 19 -3.70 -10.89 -17.12
C SER A 19 -2.21 -11.12 -17.40
N ILE A 20 -1.66 -10.38 -18.36
CA ILE A 20 -0.24 -10.37 -18.71
C ILE A 20 0.25 -8.93 -18.63
N TYR A 21 1.34 -8.70 -17.88
CA TYR A 21 2.01 -7.41 -17.80
C TYR A 21 3.27 -7.43 -18.68
N CYS A 22 3.35 -6.51 -19.64
CA CYS A 22 4.44 -6.44 -20.62
C CYS A 22 5.09 -5.06 -20.58
N MET A 23 6.41 -5.02 -20.40
CA MET A 23 7.20 -3.79 -20.39
C MET A 23 8.12 -3.75 -21.61
N PRO A 24 7.69 -3.14 -22.74
CA PRO A 24 8.55 -2.95 -23.90
C PRO A 24 9.69 -1.98 -23.58
N LYS A 25 10.82 -2.11 -24.30
CA LYS A 25 12.01 -1.24 -24.13
C LYS A 25 11.70 0.24 -24.33
N LEU A 26 10.74 0.54 -25.21
CA LEU A 26 10.26 1.90 -25.45
C LEU A 26 8.84 2.01 -24.88
N PRO A 27 8.50 3.09 -24.16
CA PRO A 27 7.15 3.31 -23.66
C PRO A 27 6.16 3.37 -24.83
N ALA A 28 5.34 2.33 -24.96
CA ALA A 28 4.34 2.20 -26.03
C ALA A 28 3.14 3.14 -25.84
N PHE A 29 2.87 3.56 -24.60
CA PHE A 29 1.83 4.52 -24.25
C PHE A 29 2.44 5.69 -23.49
N LYS A 30 2.17 6.92 -23.95
CA LYS A 30 2.57 8.17 -23.29
C LYS A 30 1.34 9.06 -23.15
N GLY A 31 1.20 9.70 -21.99
CA GLY A 31 0.14 10.66 -21.71
C GLY A 31 0.65 11.83 -20.90
N SER A 32 -0.08 12.95 -20.92
CA SER A 32 0.24 14.13 -20.11
C SER A 32 -0.18 13.90 -18.66
N ALA A 33 0.73 14.20 -17.72
CA ALA A 33 0.45 14.14 -16.29
C ALA A 33 0.00 15.52 -15.76
N PRO A 34 -0.82 15.57 -14.69
CA PRO A 34 -1.17 16.83 -14.05
C PRO A 34 0.08 17.51 -13.47
N ILE A 35 0.25 18.79 -13.75
CA ILE A 35 1.36 19.63 -13.25
C ILE A 35 1.00 20.26 -11.90
N ASN A 36 -0.30 20.48 -11.67
CA ASN A 36 -0.80 21.12 -10.46
C ASN A 36 -0.98 20.14 -9.30
N LEU A 37 -0.59 20.57 -8.11
CA LEU A 37 -0.75 19.77 -6.88
C LEU A 37 -2.22 19.50 -6.54
N SER A 38 -3.10 20.48 -6.74
CA SER A 38 -4.53 20.33 -6.42
C SER A 38 -5.17 19.18 -7.22
N ASP A 39 -4.86 19.10 -8.52
CA ASP A 39 -5.37 18.04 -9.39
C ASP A 39 -4.85 16.67 -8.97
N ARG A 40 -3.57 16.61 -8.56
CA ARG A 40 -2.96 15.37 -8.07
C ARG A 40 -3.59 14.90 -6.75
N LEU A 41 -3.86 15.81 -5.81
CA LEU A 41 -4.52 15.48 -4.54
C LEU A 41 -5.95 14.99 -4.76
N ASN A 42 -6.72 15.69 -5.61
CA ASN A 42 -8.08 15.26 -5.97
C ASN A 42 -8.08 13.90 -6.67
N GLN A 43 -7.05 13.58 -7.46
CA GLN A 43 -6.90 12.26 -8.08
C GLN A 43 -6.70 11.16 -7.02
N VAL A 44 -5.76 11.36 -6.08
CA VAL A 44 -5.49 10.37 -5.02
C VAL A 44 -6.71 10.22 -4.10
N LEU A 45 -7.41 11.31 -3.79
CA LEU A 45 -8.64 11.26 -3.01
C LEU A 45 -9.72 10.40 -3.70
N ARG A 46 -9.91 10.55 -5.02
CA ARG A 46 -10.85 9.72 -5.78
C ARG A 46 -10.47 8.24 -5.73
N TRP A 47 -9.19 7.91 -5.83
CA TRP A 47 -8.72 6.52 -5.68
C TRP A 47 -8.99 5.97 -4.28
N ALA A 48 -8.73 6.75 -3.23
CA ALA A 48 -8.99 6.34 -1.85
C ALA A 48 -10.48 6.10 -1.61
N LEU A 49 -11.34 7.02 -2.08
CA LEU A 49 -12.80 6.89 -1.99
C LEU A 49 -13.31 5.64 -2.73
N GLY A 50 -12.82 5.39 -3.94
CA GLY A 50 -13.21 4.20 -4.69
C GLY A 50 -12.77 2.90 -4.03
N SER A 51 -11.56 2.84 -3.47
CA SER A 51 -11.10 1.68 -2.69
C SER A 51 -11.97 1.42 -1.46
N VAL A 52 -12.35 2.47 -0.72
CA VAL A 52 -13.26 2.34 0.45
C VAL A 52 -14.68 1.94 0.02
N GLU A 53 -15.18 2.47 -1.09
CA GLU A 53 -16.47 2.08 -1.68
C GLU A 53 -16.49 0.58 -2.00
N ILE A 54 -15.43 0.07 -2.67
CA ILE A 54 -15.31 -1.36 -2.98
C ILE A 54 -15.22 -2.20 -1.70
N PHE A 55 -14.43 -1.76 -0.71
CA PHE A 55 -14.28 -2.44 0.57
C PHE A 55 -15.61 -2.63 1.30
N LEU A 56 -16.45 -1.59 1.34
CA LEU A 56 -17.76 -1.61 1.98
C LEU A 56 -18.87 -2.23 1.10
N SER A 57 -18.58 -2.48 -0.18
CA SER A 57 -19.54 -3.08 -1.11
C SER A 57 -19.67 -4.60 -0.96
N ARG A 58 -20.67 -5.17 -1.64
CA ARG A 58 -20.84 -6.63 -1.78
C ARG A 58 -19.64 -7.32 -2.47
N HIS A 59 -18.80 -6.57 -3.18
CA HIS A 59 -17.70 -7.11 -3.96
C HIS A 59 -16.34 -7.09 -3.25
N CYS A 60 -16.30 -6.94 -1.93
CA CYS A 60 -15.05 -6.96 -1.18
C CYS A 60 -14.33 -8.32 -1.32
N PRO A 61 -13.02 -8.35 -1.68
CA PRO A 61 -12.26 -9.58 -1.87
C PRO A 61 -12.09 -10.44 -0.63
N ILE A 62 -12.40 -9.91 0.56
CA ILE A 62 -12.39 -10.67 1.81
C ILE A 62 -13.47 -11.75 1.77
N TRP A 63 -14.70 -11.42 1.35
CA TRP A 63 -15.85 -12.34 1.38
C TRP A 63 -16.39 -12.71 -0.01
N TYR A 64 -15.93 -12.06 -1.08
CA TYR A 64 -16.41 -12.30 -2.44
C TYR A 64 -15.43 -13.14 -3.28
N GLY A 65 -15.98 -13.95 -4.21
CA GLY A 65 -15.20 -14.60 -5.27
C GLY A 65 -14.36 -15.80 -4.84
N TYR A 66 -14.83 -16.61 -3.89
CA TYR A 66 -14.17 -17.87 -3.51
C TYR A 66 -14.25 -18.91 -4.65
N GLY A 67 -13.13 -19.59 -4.92
CA GLY A 67 -13.03 -20.60 -5.99
C GLY A 67 -11.76 -20.44 -6.83
N HIS A 68 -11.88 -19.78 -7.97
CA HIS A 68 -10.86 -19.79 -9.04
C HIS A 68 -9.69 -18.81 -8.86
N LEU A 69 -9.75 -17.90 -7.88
CA LEU A 69 -8.72 -16.91 -7.65
C LEU A 69 -7.58 -17.48 -6.78
N LYS A 70 -6.33 -17.29 -7.21
CA LYS A 70 -5.16 -17.70 -6.42
C LYS A 70 -5.13 -16.96 -5.08
N TRP A 71 -4.69 -17.63 -4.02
CA TRP A 71 -4.68 -17.04 -2.68
C TRP A 71 -3.77 -15.81 -2.56
N LEU A 72 -2.57 -15.84 -3.17
CA LEU A 72 -1.65 -14.69 -3.21
C LEU A 72 -2.24 -13.51 -3.98
N GLU A 73 -2.93 -13.80 -5.08
CA GLU A 73 -3.59 -12.78 -5.88
C GLU A 73 -4.75 -12.14 -5.11
N ARG A 74 -5.51 -12.93 -4.35
CA ARG A 74 -6.50 -12.41 -3.42
C ARG A 74 -5.87 -11.48 -2.38
N LEU A 75 -4.74 -11.89 -1.78
CA LEU A 75 -4.04 -11.06 -0.80
C LEU A 75 -3.60 -9.73 -1.41
N ALA A 76 -3.08 -9.73 -2.64
CA ALA A 76 -2.75 -8.51 -3.36
C ALA A 76 -3.98 -7.61 -3.55
N TYR A 77 -5.12 -8.17 -3.96
CA TYR A 77 -6.37 -7.41 -4.08
C TYR A 77 -6.86 -6.84 -2.75
N ILE A 78 -6.78 -7.61 -1.66
CA ILE A 78 -7.12 -7.11 -0.33
C ILE A 78 -6.22 -5.92 0.01
N ASN A 79 -4.90 -6.05 -0.15
CA ASN A 79 -3.93 -4.99 0.13
C ASN A 79 -4.25 -3.70 -0.65
N THR A 80 -4.57 -3.81 -1.95
CA THR A 80 -4.95 -2.67 -2.81
C THR A 80 -6.31 -2.03 -2.45
N ILE A 81 -7.16 -2.72 -1.69
CA ILE A 81 -8.45 -2.15 -1.26
C ILE A 81 -8.36 -1.55 0.14
N VAL A 82 -7.59 -2.17 1.04
CA VAL A 82 -7.45 -1.69 2.43
C VAL A 82 -6.39 -0.59 2.60
N TYR A 83 -5.58 -0.29 1.58
CA TYR A 83 -4.51 0.72 1.71
C TYR A 83 -4.98 2.08 2.25
N PRO A 84 -6.17 2.63 1.96
CA PRO A 84 -6.55 3.92 2.51
C PRO A 84 -6.77 3.87 4.03
N LEU A 85 -7.16 2.70 4.56
CA LEU A 85 -7.43 2.53 5.99
C LEU A 85 -6.15 2.56 6.83
N THR A 86 -4.98 2.30 6.24
CA THR A 86 -3.69 2.41 6.94
C THR A 86 -3.34 3.86 7.30
N SER A 87 -4.00 4.85 6.68
CA SER A 87 -3.83 6.27 7.02
C SER A 87 -4.30 6.59 8.44
N LEU A 88 -5.33 5.92 8.96
CA LEU A 88 -5.86 6.15 10.30
C LEU A 88 -4.85 5.83 11.41
N PRO A 89 -4.27 4.61 11.48
CA PRO A 89 -3.23 4.32 12.45
C PRO A 89 -1.96 5.12 12.18
N LEU A 90 -1.65 5.47 10.92
CA LEU A 90 -0.50 6.31 10.59
C LEU A 90 -0.62 7.71 11.19
N ILE A 91 -1.77 8.38 11.07
CA ILE A 91 -2.01 9.69 11.67
C ILE A 91 -1.86 9.59 13.19
N ALA A 92 -2.48 8.59 13.82
CA ALA A 92 -2.32 8.37 15.26
C ALA A 92 -0.84 8.19 15.65
N TYR A 93 -0.10 7.36 14.91
CA TYR A 93 1.32 7.12 15.12
C TYR A 93 2.18 8.38 14.94
N CYS A 94 1.94 9.19 13.90
CA CYS A 94 2.67 10.43 13.65
C CYS A 94 2.40 11.51 14.70
N THR A 95 1.22 11.52 15.32
CA THR A 95 0.89 12.46 16.41
C THR A 95 1.46 12.02 17.77
N LEU A 96 1.79 10.74 17.93
CA LEU A 96 2.22 10.16 19.20
C LEU A 96 3.51 10.81 19.76
N PRO A 97 4.58 11.04 18.97
CA PRO A 97 5.79 11.69 19.47
C PRO A 97 5.54 13.11 19.99
N ALA A 98 4.68 13.89 19.33
CA ALA A 98 4.34 15.24 19.75
C ALA A 98 3.60 15.24 21.10
N ILE A 99 2.66 14.30 21.28
CA ILE A 99 1.94 14.15 22.55
C ILE A 99 2.90 13.70 23.67
N CYS A 100 3.76 12.71 23.41
CA CYS A 100 4.76 12.25 24.38
C CYS A 100 5.70 13.38 24.82
N LEU A 101 6.14 14.22 23.88
CA LEU A 101 7.05 15.33 24.15
C LEU A 101 6.39 16.46 24.94
N LEU A 102 5.13 16.82 24.62
CA LEU A 102 4.40 17.88 25.32
C LEU A 102 3.89 17.47 26.70
N THR A 103 3.47 16.21 26.86
CA THR A 103 2.93 15.70 28.14
C THR A 103 4.02 15.16 29.07
N GLY A 104 5.24 14.96 28.57
CA GLY A 104 6.36 14.35 29.30
C GLY A 104 6.15 12.88 29.68
N LYS A 105 5.05 12.26 29.23
CA LYS A 105 4.73 10.85 29.50
C LYS A 105 5.27 9.99 28.38
N PHE A 106 6.39 9.34 28.63
CA PHE A 106 6.93 8.32 27.73
C PHE A 106 6.11 7.03 27.85
N ILE A 107 5.67 6.50 26.71
CA ILE A 107 4.90 5.26 26.61
C ILE A 107 5.82 4.03 26.72
N MET A 108 7.11 4.20 26.39
CA MET A 108 8.09 3.11 26.41
C MET A 108 8.79 3.04 27.78
N PRO A 109 8.77 1.88 28.47
CA PRO A 109 9.57 1.68 29.68
C PRO A 109 11.07 1.63 29.34
N SER A 110 11.92 1.64 30.38
CA SER A 110 13.38 1.51 30.22
C SER A 110 13.72 0.29 29.37
N ILE A 111 14.43 0.52 28.25
CA ILE A 111 14.74 -0.51 27.26
C ILE A 111 15.74 -1.50 27.88
N SER A 112 15.37 -2.78 27.93
CA SER A 112 16.29 -3.85 28.34
C SER A 112 17.30 -4.13 27.22
N LEU A 113 18.44 -4.72 27.58
CA LEU A 113 19.47 -5.11 26.60
C LEU A 113 18.87 -5.98 25.46
N PHE A 114 17.96 -6.90 25.80
CA PHE A 114 17.25 -7.74 24.84
C PHE A 114 16.35 -6.93 23.88
N ALA A 115 15.58 -5.98 24.41
CA ALA A 115 14.74 -5.12 23.59
C ALA A 115 15.58 -4.25 22.63
N SER A 116 16.72 -3.74 23.09
CA SER A 116 17.66 -2.99 22.25
C SER A 116 18.18 -3.81 21.07
N PHE A 117 18.59 -5.06 21.30
CA PHE A 117 19.03 -5.95 20.21
C PHE A 117 17.93 -6.23 19.20
N PHE A 118 16.68 -6.42 19.67
CA PHE A 118 15.53 -6.60 18.79
C PHE A 118 15.30 -5.38 17.89
N PHE A 119 15.33 -4.16 18.44
CA PHE A 119 15.19 -2.93 17.65
C PHE A 119 16.30 -2.79 16.62
N ILE A 120 17.56 -2.98 17.01
CA ILE A 120 18.71 -2.90 16.09
C ILE A 120 18.56 -3.92 14.95
N SER A 121 18.18 -5.17 15.28
CA SER A 121 17.95 -6.21 14.27
C SER A 121 16.82 -5.86 13.32
N LEU A 122 15.72 -5.29 13.81
CA LEU A 122 14.59 -4.84 12.99
C LEU A 122 15.00 -3.74 12.00
N PHE A 123 15.69 -2.70 12.48
CA PHE A 123 16.18 -1.63 11.62
C PHE A 123 17.14 -2.16 10.55
N LEU A 124 18.08 -3.03 10.95
CA LEU A 124 19.02 -3.63 10.02
C LEU A 124 18.31 -4.48 8.94
N ALA A 125 17.29 -5.26 9.33
CA ALA A 125 16.50 -6.04 8.40
C ALA A 125 15.77 -5.16 7.38
N ILE A 126 15.17 -4.03 7.82
CA ILE A 126 14.50 -3.07 6.92
C ILE A 126 15.50 -2.49 5.91
N PHE A 127 16.68 -2.04 6.35
CA PHE A 127 17.68 -1.49 5.45
C PHE A 127 18.21 -2.52 4.45
N ILE A 128 18.55 -3.73 4.90
CA ILE A 128 19.07 -4.79 4.03
C ILE A 128 18.01 -5.21 3.00
N THR A 129 16.76 -5.39 3.41
CA THR A 129 15.68 -5.78 2.50
C THR A 129 15.41 -4.70 1.46
N GLY A 130 15.41 -3.42 1.86
CA GLY A 130 15.28 -2.30 0.91
C GLY A 130 16.41 -2.22 -0.10
N ILE A 131 17.67 -2.38 0.34
CA ILE A 131 18.83 -2.39 -0.57
C ILE A 131 18.76 -3.55 -1.57
N LEU A 132 18.35 -4.74 -1.11
CA LEU A 132 18.20 -5.90 -1.98
C LEU A 132 17.09 -5.71 -3.02
N GLU A 133 15.97 -5.12 -2.61
CA GLU A 133 14.84 -4.82 -3.51
C GLU A 133 15.21 -3.77 -4.56
N MET A 134 15.86 -2.68 -4.17
CA MET A 134 16.37 -1.66 -5.11
C MET A 134 17.34 -2.27 -6.13
N ARG A 135 18.27 -3.11 -5.66
CA ARG A 135 19.25 -3.75 -6.54
C ARG A 135 18.60 -4.65 -7.59
N TRP A 136 17.53 -5.35 -7.25
CA TRP A 136 16.82 -6.23 -8.18
C TRP A 136 15.90 -5.46 -9.14
N SER A 137 15.24 -4.41 -8.64
CA SER A 137 14.30 -3.61 -9.42
C SER A 137 14.98 -2.60 -10.36
N GLY A 138 16.24 -2.24 -10.10
CA GLY A 138 16.95 -1.22 -10.86
C GLY A 138 16.42 0.21 -10.63
N VAL A 139 15.63 0.40 -9.56
CA VAL A 139 15.08 1.69 -9.14
C VAL A 139 16.17 2.49 -8.44
N SER A 140 16.18 3.81 -8.66
CA SER A 140 17.14 4.70 -8.02
C SER A 140 16.79 4.93 -6.54
N ILE A 141 17.78 5.27 -5.72
CA ILE A 141 17.58 5.46 -4.27
C ILE A 141 16.69 6.67 -3.92
N GLU A 142 16.60 7.65 -4.82
CA GLU A 142 15.75 8.83 -4.65
C GLU A 142 14.27 8.52 -4.95
N GLU A 143 14.02 7.46 -5.73
CA GLU A 143 12.67 7.03 -6.14
C GLU A 143 12.08 5.92 -5.26
N TRP A 144 12.92 5.17 -4.54
CA TRP A 144 12.52 4.09 -3.62
C TRP A 144 12.09 4.64 -2.25
#